data_AF-A0A1B1Y7S3-F1
#
_entry.id   AF-A0A1B1Y7S3-F1
#
_cell.length_a   1.000
_cell.length_b   1.000
_cell.length_c   1.000
_cell.angle_alpha   90.00
_cell.angle_beta   90.00
_cell.angle_gamma   90.00
#
_symmetry.space_group_name_H-M   'P 1'
#
loop_
_entity.id
_entity.type
_entity.pdbx_description
1 polymer ?
#
loop_
_entity_poly.entity_id
_entity_poly.type
_entity_poly.pdbx_seq_one_letter_code
_entity_poly.pdbx_strand_id
1 'polypeptide(L)' 'MFSTGQIYFAIFFVIAFTIAMVWSYRKDLQRHKHYYKNTAIKVFIAGILVTISFILIRLALK' A
#
# COMPACT_ATOMS: atom_id res chain seq x y z
N MET A 1 11.64 -32.52 -14.21
CA MET A 1 12.73 -32.45 -13.22
C MET A 1 13.47 -31.15 -13.47
N PHE A 2 13.72 -30.34 -12.44
CA PHE A 2 14.47 -29.10 -12.63
C PHE A 2 15.93 -29.44 -12.91
N SER A 3 16.51 -28.82 -13.94
CA SER A 3 17.94 -28.96 -14.20
C SER A 3 18.72 -28.16 -13.15
N THR A 4 19.98 -28.55 -12.93
CA THR A 4 20.87 -27.85 -12.01
C THR A 4 20.99 -26.36 -12.36
N GLY A 5 21.03 -26.02 -13.65
CA GLY A 5 21.05 -24.63 -14.12
C GLY A 5 19.78 -23.85 -13.80
N GLN A 6 18.60 -24.50 -13.86
CA GLN A 6 17.33 -23.87 -13.49
C GLN A 6 17.29 -23.54 -11.99
N ILE A 7 17.84 -24.41 -11.14
CA ILE A 7 17.90 -24.17 -9.68
C ILE A 7 18.82 -22.99 -9.38
N TYR A 8 20.01 -22.93 -9.98
CA TYR A 8 20.92 -21.78 -9.80
C TYR A 8 20.31 -20.47 -10.28
N PHE A 9 19.66 -20.47 -11.45
CA PHE A 9 18.96 -19.30 -11.97
C PHE A 9 17.83 -18.85 -11.02
N ALA A 10 17.02 -19.77 -10.51
CA ALA A 10 15.91 -19.44 -9.61
C ALA A 10 16.40 -18.79 -8.31
N ILE A 11 17.46 -19.33 -7.71
CA ILE A 11 18.07 -18.77 -6.50
C ILE A 11 18.62 -17.37 -6.78
N PHE A 12 19.39 -17.21 -7.86
CA PHE A 12 19.93 -15.91 -8.27
C PHE A 12 18.81 -14.89 -8.51
N PHE A 13 17.77 -15.28 -9.23
CA PHE A 13 16.63 -14.43 -9.55
C PHE A 13 15.91 -13.96 -8.29
N VAL A 14 15.59 -14.87 -7.36
CA VAL A 14 14.90 -14.52 -6.11
C VAL A 14 15.74 -13.54 -5.29
N ILE A 15 17.04 -13.76 -5.17
CA ILE A 15 17.94 -12.86 -4.42
C ILE A 15 18.00 -11.49 -5.09
N ALA A 16 18.31 -11.44 -6.39
CA ALA A 16 18.43 -10.18 -7.13
C ALA A 16 17.10 -9.39 -7.12
N PHE A 17 15.98 -10.07 -7.32
CA PHE A 17 14.66 -9.47 -7.29
C PHE A 17 14.29 -8.95 -5.90
N THR A 18 14.58 -9.71 -4.84
CA THR A 18 14.35 -9.27 -3.45
C THR A 18 15.17 -8.04 -3.12
N ILE A 19 16.45 -8.00 -3.51
CA ILE A 19 17.32 -6.82 -3.32
C ILE A 19 16.74 -5.61 -4.06
N ALA A 20 16.31 -5.79 -5.31
CA ALA A 20 15.70 -4.73 -6.11
C ALA A 20 14.42 -4.18 -5.45
N MET A 21 13.55 -5.07 -4.95
CA MET A 21 12.35 -4.67 -4.20
C MET A 21 12.72 -3.87 -2.95
N VAL A 22 13.63 -4.37 -2.11
CA VAL A 22 14.04 -3.67 -0.88
C VAL A 22 14.63 -2.30 -1.20
N TRP A 23 15.46 -2.20 -2.24
CA TRP A 23 16.02 -0.92 -2.67
C TRP A 23 14.96 0.07 -3.16
N SER A 24 13.97 -0.41 -3.92
CA SER A 24 12.83 0.38 -4.38
C SER A 24 11.99 0.91 -3.20
N TYR A 25 11.57 0.04 -2.29
CA TYR A 25 10.73 0.41 -1.15
C TYR A 25 11.43 1.26 -0.09
N ARG A 26 12.77 1.18 0.04
CA ARG A 26 13.52 2.00 1.00
C ARG A 26 13.28 3.50 0.83
N LYS A 27 13.20 3.99 -0.41
CA LYS A 27 12.97 5.42 -0.70
C LYS A 27 11.52 5.82 -0.44
N ASP A 28 10.58 4.91 -0.68
CA ASP A 28 9.16 5.16 -0.46
C ASP A 28 8.82 5.21 1.04
N LEU A 29 9.47 4.41 1.88
CA LEU A 29 9.28 4.46 3.34
C LEU A 29 9.59 5.85 3.93
N GLN A 30 10.59 6.56 3.39
CA GLN A 30 10.90 7.92 3.82
C GLN A 30 9.86 8.94 3.32
N ARG A 31 9.33 8.75 2.10
CA ARG A 31 8.29 9.60 1.51
C ARG A 31 6.92 9.40 2.18
N HIS A 32 6.59 8.18 2.59
CA HIS A 32 5.35 7.89 3.32
C HIS A 32 5.27 8.68 4.64
N LYS A 33 6.38 8.89 5.35
CA LYS A 33 6.39 9.70 6.57
C LYS A 33 6.10 11.20 6.35
N HIS A 34 6.32 11.73 5.15
CA HIS A 34 6.02 13.14 4.85
C HIS A 34 4.65 13.33 4.21
N TYR A 35 4.28 12.49 3.24
CA TYR A 35 3.03 12.66 2.48
C TYR A 35 1.82 11.93 3.09
N TYR A 36 2.05 10.87 3.88
CA TYR A 36 0.97 10.10 4.52
C TYR A 36 0.82 10.38 6.01
N LYS A 37 1.66 11.25 6.60
CA LYS A 37 1.47 11.69 7.99
C LYS A 37 0.13 12.41 8.09
N ASN A 38 -0.76 11.86 8.92
CA ASN A 38 -2.14 12.28 9.12
C ASN A 38 -3.08 12.08 7.91
N THR A 39 -2.63 11.52 6.78
CA THR A 39 -3.52 11.23 5.63
C THR A 39 -4.53 10.15 5.99
N ALA A 40 -4.14 9.13 6.77
CA ALA A 40 -5.07 8.14 7.31
C ALA A 40 -6.17 8.79 8.17
N ILE A 41 -5.80 9.75 9.02
CA ILE A 41 -6.74 10.49 9.88
C ILE A 41 -7.67 11.36 9.02
N LYS A 42 -7.14 12.06 8.01
CA LYS A 42 -7.93 12.88 7.08
C LYS A 42 -8.95 12.05 6.31
N VAL A 43 -8.53 10.89 5.78
CA VAL A 43 -9.43 9.97 5.06
C VAL A 43 -10.49 9.40 5.99
N PHE A 44 -10.13 9.05 7.22
CA PHE A 44 -11.07 8.56 8.22
C PHE A 44 -12.14 9.60 8.58
N ILE A 45 -11.74 10.85 8.83
CA ILE A 45 -12.67 11.95 9.12
C ILE A 45 -13.59 12.21 7.91
N ALA A 46 -13.03 12.23 6.69
CA ALA A 46 -13.82 12.40 5.48
C ALA A 46 -14.85 11.27 5.31
N GLY A 47 -14.46 10.03 5.57
CA GLY A 47 -15.37 8.87 5.52
C GLY A 47 -16.52 8.97 6.52
N ILE A 48 -16.25 9.41 7.75
CA ILE A 48 -17.28 9.67 8.76
C ILE A 48 -18.23 10.78 8.29
N LEU A 49 -17.70 11.90 7.80
CA LEU A 49 -18.50 13.02 7.32
C LEU A 49 -19.43 12.62 6.17
N VAL A 50 -18.93 11.87 5.19
CA VAL A 50 -19.74 11.35 4.08
C VAL A 50 -20.84 10.43 4.59
N THR A 51 -20.52 9.54 5.53
CA THR A 51 -21.49 8.61 6.12
C THR A 51 -22.59 9.35 6.87
N ILE A 52 -22.24 10.33 7.71
CA ILE A 52 -23.22 11.14 8.45
C ILE A 52 -24.09 11.93 7.48
N SER A 53 -23.49 12.57 6.47
CA SER A 53 -24.22 13.32 5.44
C SER A 53 -25.24 12.44 4.72
N PHE A 54 -24.85 11.22 4.38
CA PHE A 54 -25.75 10.25 3.75
C PHE A 54 -26.92 9.85 4.65
N ILE A 55 -26.68 9.63 5.95
CA ILE A 55 -27.73 9.33 6.93
C ILE A 55 -28.70 10.51 7.06
N LEU A 56 -28.19 11.74 7.16
CA LEU A 56 -29.02 12.94 7.29
C LEU A 56 -29.90 13.16 6.05
N ILE A 57 -29.34 13.00 4.85
CA ILE A 57 -30.10 13.07 3.59
C ILE A 57 -31.21 12.02 3.59
N ARG A 58 -30.92 10.78 4.01
CA ARG A 58 -31.92 9.71 4.07
C ARG A 58 -33.02 9.97 5.10
N LEU A 59 -32.70 10.62 6.21
CA LEU A 59 -33.68 11.01 7.22
C LEU A 59 -34.54 12.19 6.74
N ALA A 60 -33.97 13.15 6.02
CA ALA A 60 -34.67 14.31 5.48
C ALA A 60 -35.56 13.99 4.27
N LEU A 61 -35.21 12.95 3.50
CA LEU A 61 -36.01 12.44 2.36
C LEU A 61 -37.09 11.43 2.78
N LYS A 62 -37.20 11.12 4.08
CA LYS A 62 -38.25 10.27 4.64
C LYS A 62 -39.41 11.14 5.14
#